data_AF-A0A9D2L368-F1
#
_entry.id   AF-A0A9D2L368-F1
#
_cell.length_a   1.000
_cell.length_b   1.000
_cell.length_c   1.000
_cell.angle_alpha   90.00
_cell.angle_beta   90.00
_cell.angle_gamma   90.00
#
_symmetry.space_group_name_H-M   'P 1'
#
loop_
_entity.id
_entity.type
_entity.pdbx_description
1 polymer ?
#
loop_
_entity_poly.entity_id
_entity_poly.type
_entity_poly.pdbx_seq_one_letter_code
_entity_poly.pdbx_strand_id
1 'polypeptide(L)'
;MKVYLVKLDWSTEDSNDIELFVCGTYDKACEKFKELIANEMNPDNSWVGELEWENGVPKDDKIELDFLDRRSDTDETECYWLITDTWDYGVHTFISIEIKEVL
;
A
#
# COMPACT_ATOMS: atom_id res chain seq x y z
N MET A 1 -11.66 -7.89 -21.03
CA MET A 1 -11.13 -8.69 -19.90
C MET A 1 -10.65 -7.73 -18.82
N LYS A 2 -10.80 -8.04 -17.54
CA LYS A 2 -10.22 -7.20 -16.47
C LYS A 2 -8.86 -7.75 -16.07
N VAL A 3 -7.92 -6.86 -15.79
CA VAL A 3 -6.68 -7.17 -15.07
C VAL A 3 -6.58 -6.22 -13.89
N TYR A 4 -5.95 -6.68 -12.84
CA TYR A 4 -5.82 -5.94 -11.59
C TYR A 4 -4.33 -5.69 -11.37
N LEU A 5 -3.96 -4.42 -11.29
CA LEU A 5 -2.59 -4.01 -11.01
C LEU A 5 -2.47 -3.72 -9.53
N VAL A 6 -1.60 -4.43 -8.84
CA VAL A 6 -1.19 -4.07 -7.48
C VAL A 6 0.11 -3.30 -7.59
N LYS A 7 0.10 -2.05 -7.15
CA LYS A 7 1.26 -1.17 -7.13
C LYS A 7 1.81 -1.10 -5.71
N LEU A 8 3.13 -1.17 -5.58
CA LEU A 8 3.89 -0.71 -4.43
C LEU A 8 4.79 0.42 -4.92
N ASP A 9 4.56 1.63 -4.41
CA ASP A 9 5.36 2.83 -4.67
C ASP A 9 5.95 3.26 -3.33
N TRP A 10 7.27 3.27 -3.21
CA TRP A 10 7.91 3.66 -1.97
C TRP A 10 9.07 4.60 -2.25
N SER A 11 9.29 5.51 -1.31
CA SER A 11 10.34 6.49 -1.35
C SER A 11 10.78 6.84 0.06
N THR A 12 12.09 6.95 0.23
CA THR A 12 12.79 7.34 1.44
C THR A 12 13.77 8.46 1.05
N GLU A 13 14.47 9.04 2.03
CA GLU A 13 15.49 10.07 1.74
C GLU A 13 16.60 9.56 0.80
N ASP A 14 16.94 8.28 0.89
CA ASP A 14 18.11 7.69 0.21
C ASP A 14 17.75 6.87 -1.05
N SER A 15 16.51 6.41 -1.18
CA SER A 15 16.11 5.50 -2.26
C SER A 15 14.60 5.53 -2.53
N ASN A 16 14.21 5.12 -3.73
CA ASN A 16 12.82 4.95 -4.16
C ASN A 16 12.73 3.88 -5.23
N ASP A 17 11.57 3.22 -5.32
CA ASP A 17 11.25 2.32 -6.42
C ASP A 17 9.73 2.16 -6.58
N ILE A 18 9.33 1.63 -7.74
CA ILE A 18 7.95 1.25 -8.03
C ILE A 18 7.91 -0.20 -8.51
N GLU A 19 7.17 -1.03 -7.79
CA GLU A 19 6.89 -2.41 -8.15
C GLU A 19 5.44 -2.57 -8.63
N LEU A 20 5.24 -3.33 -9.71
CA LEU A 20 3.94 -3.59 -10.31
C LEU A 20 3.69 -5.10 -10.41
N PHE A 21 2.57 -5.54 -9.85
CA PHE A 21 2.13 -6.93 -9.91
C PHE A 21 0.82 -7.03 -10.70
N VAL A 22 0.78 -7.90 -11.71
CA VAL A 22 -0.42 -8.11 -12.53
C VAL A 22 -1.16 -9.35 -12.06
N CYS A 23 -2.42 -9.18 -11.69
CA CYS A 23 -3.32 -10.23 -11.21
C CYS A 23 -4.48 -10.44 -12.19
N GLY A 24 -4.87 -11.71 -12.39
CA GLY A 24 -5.99 -12.08 -13.26
C GLY A 24 -7.37 -12.06 -12.58
N THR A 25 -7.42 -11.94 -11.26
CA THR A 25 -8.65 -11.86 -10.47
C THR A 25 -8.46 -10.84 -9.35
N TYR A 26 -9.57 -10.23 -8.90
CA TYR A 26 -9.54 -9.26 -7.80
C TYR A 26 -9.09 -9.91 -6.48
N ASP A 27 -9.53 -11.12 -6.18
CA ASP A 27 -9.11 -11.84 -4.97
C ASP A 27 -7.60 -12.01 -4.87
N LYS A 28 -6.92 -12.35 -5.98
CA LYS A 28 -5.46 -12.44 -6.02
C LYS A 28 -4.79 -11.10 -5.81
N ALA A 29 -5.39 -10.02 -6.33
CA ALA A 29 -4.91 -8.67 -6.09
C ALA A 29 -5.05 -8.28 -4.60
N CYS A 30 -6.15 -8.65 -3.95
CA CYS A 30 -6.34 -8.43 -2.52
C CYS A 30 -5.37 -9.26 -1.66
N GLU A 31 -5.11 -10.52 -2.01
CA GLU A 31 -4.09 -11.34 -1.36
C GLU A 31 -2.71 -10.67 -1.45
N LYS A 32 -2.32 -10.24 -2.65
CA LYS A 32 -1.05 -9.54 -2.86
C LYS A 32 -0.97 -8.20 -2.14
N PHE A 33 -2.05 -7.42 -2.14
CA PHE A 33 -2.15 -6.15 -1.42
C PHE A 33 -1.91 -6.34 0.08
N LYS A 34 -2.56 -7.34 0.70
CA LYS A 34 -2.37 -7.69 2.12
C LYS A 34 -0.96 -8.20 2.41
N GLU A 35 -0.40 -9.01 1.51
CA GLU A 35 0.99 -9.48 1.59
C GLU A 35 1.97 -8.29 1.61
N LEU A 36 1.80 -7.32 0.71
CA LEU A 36 2.67 -6.14 0.65
C LEU A 36 2.58 -5.29 1.91
N ILE A 37 1.37 -5.03 2.43
CA ILE A 37 1.22 -4.31 3.71
C ILE A 37 1.93 -5.07 4.84
N ALA A 38 1.75 -6.39 4.93
CA ALA A 38 2.42 -7.19 5.97
C ALA A 38 3.96 -7.16 5.83
N ASN A 39 4.48 -7.12 4.59
CA ASN A 39 5.91 -6.99 4.35
C ASN A 39 6.43 -5.61 4.74
N GLU A 40 5.71 -4.53 4.44
CA GLU A 40 6.08 -3.16 4.83
C GLU A 40 6.06 -2.99 6.35
N MET A 41 5.15 -3.66 7.05
CA MET A 41 5.09 -3.66 8.52
C MET A 41 6.24 -4.44 9.19
N ASN A 42 7.12 -5.10 8.43
CA ASN A 42 8.27 -5.83 8.96
C ASN A 42 9.53 -4.92 8.99
N PRO A 43 10.15 -4.66 10.16
CA PRO A 43 11.34 -3.80 10.26
C PRO A 43 12.56 -4.31 9.47
N ASP A 44 12.63 -5.61 9.16
CA ASP A 44 13.73 -6.15 8.34
C ASP A 44 13.60 -5.76 6.85
N ASN A 45 12.43 -5.26 6.43
CA ASN A 45 12.10 -5.01 5.02
C ASN A 45 11.88 -3.53 4.69
N SER A 46 11.29 -2.75 5.59
CA SER A 46 10.82 -1.38 5.29
C SER A 46 10.91 -0.46 6.49
N TRP A 47 11.09 0.84 6.20
CA TRP A 47 11.07 1.94 7.16
C TRP A 47 9.76 1.98 7.96
N VAL A 48 8.64 1.57 7.36
CA VAL A 48 7.33 1.48 8.01
C VAL A 48 7.36 0.53 9.21
N GLY A 49 8.09 -0.58 9.08
CA GLY A 49 8.24 -1.58 10.13
C GLY A 49 9.05 -1.10 11.33
N GLU A 50 9.83 -0.03 11.18
CA GLU A 50 10.59 0.60 12.26
C GLU A 50 9.76 1.59 13.09
N LEU A 51 8.56 1.96 12.61
CA LEU A 51 7.70 2.92 13.29
C LEU A 51 7.13 2.37 14.60
N GLU A 52 6.92 3.26 15.56
CA GLU A 52 6.13 2.94 16.76
C GLU A 52 4.63 3.11 16.47
N TRP A 53 3.85 2.12 16.88
CA TRP A 53 2.40 2.07 16.66
C TRP A 53 1.63 2.11 17.98
N GLU A 54 0.55 2.88 18.03
CA GLU A 54 -0.37 2.94 19.16
C GLU A 54 -1.81 2.83 18.65
N ASN A 55 -2.57 1.82 19.13
CA ASN A 55 -3.97 1.58 18.74
C ASN A 55 -4.20 1.47 17.21
N GLY A 56 -3.21 0.99 16.45
CA GLY A 56 -3.31 0.80 15.01
C GLY A 56 -3.04 2.04 14.17
N VAL A 57 -2.55 3.12 14.77
CA VAL A 57 -2.05 4.31 14.07
C VAL A 57 -0.58 4.57 14.44
N PRO A 58 0.19 5.25 13.57
CA PRO A 58 1.53 5.70 13.91
C PRO A 58 1.50 6.61 15.15
N LYS A 59 2.46 6.45 16.05
CA LYS A 59 2.58 7.25 17.28
C LYS A 59 3.24 8.61 17.03
N ASP A 60 4.11 8.70 16.03
CA ASP A 60 4.78 9.94 15.62
C ASP A 60 3.77 10.86 14.92
N ASP A 61 3.67 12.12 15.36
CA ASP A 61 2.70 13.10 14.85
C ASP A 61 3.03 13.63 13.45
N LYS A 62 4.23 13.31 12.93
CA LYS A 62 4.63 13.60 11.56
C LYS A 62 4.14 12.54 10.59
N ILE A 63 3.89 11.32 11.05
CA ILE A 63 3.54 10.21 10.18
C ILE A 63 2.03 10.09 10.07
N GLU A 64 1.53 10.22 8.84
CA GLU A 64 0.12 10.05 8.53
C GLU A 64 -0.14 8.70 7.88
N LEU A 65 -1.23 8.04 8.29
CA LEU A 65 -1.76 6.83 7.68
C LEU A 65 -3.15 7.14 7.10
N ASP A 66 -3.30 6.97 5.79
CA ASP A 66 -4.57 7.03 5.08
C ASP A 66 -4.84 5.73 4.31
N PHE A 67 -6.10 5.33 4.23
CA PHE A 67 -6.46 4.09 3.53
C PHE A 67 -7.91 4.10 3.06
N LEU A 68 -8.13 3.42 1.93
CA LEU A 68 -9.45 3.09 1.42
C LEU A 68 -9.58 1.58 1.36
N ASP A 69 -10.42 1.04 2.24
CA ASP A 69 -10.74 -0.39 2.26
C ASP A 69 -11.94 -0.71 1.35
N ARG A 70 -12.07 -1.99 1.01
CA ARG A 70 -13.14 -2.53 0.19
C ARG A 70 -14.50 -2.32 0.86
N ARG A 71 -15.48 -1.82 0.10
CA ARG A 71 -16.84 -1.55 0.60
C ARG A 71 -17.67 -2.81 0.84
N SER A 72 -17.48 -3.86 0.04
CA SER A 72 -18.18 -5.15 0.17
C SER A 72 -17.44 -6.29 -0.53
N ASP A 73 -17.63 -7.54 -0.11
CA ASP A 73 -17.01 -8.73 -0.70
C ASP A 73 -17.45 -9.04 -2.14
N THR A 74 -18.49 -8.35 -2.63
CA THR A 74 -19.01 -8.52 -3.99
C THR A 74 -18.59 -7.38 -4.92
N ASP A 75 -18.13 -6.25 -4.38
CA ASP A 75 -17.77 -5.09 -5.19
C ASP A 75 -16.28 -5.07 -5.47
N GLU A 76 -15.91 -5.04 -6.75
CA GLU A 76 -14.54 -4.74 -7.17
C GLU A 76 -14.38 -3.21 -7.14
N THR A 77 -13.60 -2.71 -6.20
CA THR A 77 -13.34 -1.28 -6.04
C THR A 77 -11.84 -1.03 -5.90
N GLU A 78 -11.42 0.19 -6.20
CA GLU A 78 -10.04 0.61 -5.91
C GLU A 78 -9.87 0.63 -4.39
N CYS A 79 -8.73 0.10 -3.93
CA CYS A 79 -8.33 0.14 -2.53
C CYS A 79 -6.91 0.67 -2.48
N TYR A 80 -6.58 1.38 -1.41
CA TYR A 80 -5.23 1.86 -1.20
C TYR A 80 -4.88 1.90 0.28
N TRP A 81 -3.58 1.92 0.53
CA TRP A 81 -2.96 2.09 1.82
C TRP A 81 -1.75 3.01 1.63
N LEU A 82 -1.75 4.15 2.34
CA LEU A 82 -0.74 5.19 2.23
C LEU A 82 -0.20 5.50 3.62
N ILE A 83 1.11 5.43 3.78
CA ILE A 83 1.80 6.00 4.93
C ILE A 83 2.86 6.99 4.45
N THR A 84 2.92 8.16 5.07
CA THR A 84 3.80 9.24 4.62
C THR A 84 4.28 10.12 5.78
N ASP A 85 5.49 10.65 5.65
CA ASP A 85 5.96 11.74 6.51
C ASP A 85 5.39 13.08 6.00
N THR A 86 4.61 13.76 6.82
CA THR A 86 3.97 15.04 6.48
C THR A 86 4.92 16.24 6.55
N TRP A 87 6.13 16.06 7.09
CA TRP A 87 7.18 17.07 7.11
C TRP A 87 8.15 16.92 5.93
N ASP A 88 8.25 15.70 5.39
CA ASP A 88 8.86 15.43 4.09
C ASP A 88 7.97 14.49 3.26
N TYR A 89 7.03 15.09 2.51
CA TYR A 89 6.12 14.36 1.63
C TYR A 89 6.81 13.53 0.53
N GLY A 90 8.14 13.64 0.38
CA GLY A 90 8.92 12.72 -0.45
C GLY A 90 9.03 11.32 0.16
N VAL A 91 8.94 11.18 1.49
CA VAL A 91 9.02 9.90 2.20
C VAL A 91 7.63 9.28 2.33
N HIS A 92 7.44 8.13 1.71
CA HIS A 92 6.16 7.44 1.70
C HIS A 92 6.28 5.96 1.32
N THR A 93 5.23 5.20 1.68
CA THR A 93 4.88 3.92 1.07
C THR A 93 3.41 4.00 0.66
N PHE A 94 3.13 3.77 -0.62
CA PHE A 94 1.80 3.76 -1.21
C PHE A 94 1.53 2.44 -1.93
N ILE A 95 0.55 1.69 -1.42
CA ILE A 95 0.11 0.43 -1.99
C ILE A 95 -1.31 0.63 -2.53
N SER A 96 -1.57 0.22 -3.77
CA SER A 96 -2.91 0.35 -4.36
C SER A 96 -3.29 -0.83 -5.26
N ILE A 97 -4.60 -1.04 -5.42
CA ILE A 97 -5.17 -1.92 -6.46
C ILE A 97 -5.86 -1.05 -7.50
N GLU A 98 -5.35 -1.07 -8.73
CA GLU A 98 -5.97 -0.42 -9.89
C GLU A 98 -6.64 -1.46 -10.81
N ILE A 99 -7.88 -1.20 -11.21
CA ILE A 99 -8.63 -2.07 -12.12
C ILE A 99 -8.46 -1.55 -13.55
N LYS A 100 -7.95 -2.38 -14.46
CA LYS A 100 -7.80 -2.02 -15.89
C LYS A 100 -8.64 -2.93 -16.78
N GLU A 101 -9.33 -2.33 -17.73
CA GLU A 101 -9.97 -3.07 -18.81
C GLU A 101 -8.98 -3.27 -19.98
N VAL A 102 -8.90 -4.50 -20.46
CA VAL A 102 -8.06 -4.89 -21.60
C VAL A 102 -8.97 -5.42 -22.72
N LEU A 103 -8.76 -4.89 -23.92
CA LEU A 103 -9.46 -5.24 -25.17
C LEU A 103 -8.84 -6.46 -25.85
#